data_AF-G5LL57-F1
#
_entry.id   AF-G5LL57-F1
#
_cell.length_a   1.000
_cell.length_b   1.000
_cell.length_c   1.000
_cell.angle_alpha   90.00
_cell.angle_beta   90.00
_cell.angle_gamma   90.00
#
_symmetry.space_group_name_H-M   'P 1'
#
loop_
_entity.id
_entity.type
_entity.pdbx_description
1 polymer ?
#
loop_
_entity_poly.entity_id
_entity_poly.type
_entity_poly.pdbx_seq_one_letter_code
_entity_poly.pdbx_strand_id
1 'polypeptide(L)'
;MLTNLESQLKQQNAADKLDQVLAEIPRVREDLGFIPLVTPTSQIVGTQAVLNVLTGERYKTIAKETAGILKGEYGRTPAPVNAALQARVLEGAEPVTCRPADLL
;
A
#
# COMPACT_ATOMS: atom_id res chain seq x y z
N MET A 1 2.26 10.25 -9.72
CA MET A 1 1.27 9.30 -9.14
C MET A 1 -0.07 9.37 -9.87
N LEU A 2 -0.75 10.54 -9.90
CA LEU A 2 -2.11 10.69 -10.44
C LEU A 2 -2.28 10.20 -11.89
N THR A 3 -1.43 10.63 -12.82
CA THR A 3 -1.52 10.23 -14.24
C THR A 3 -1.42 8.71 -14.44
N ASN A 4 -0.62 8.03 -13.61
CA ASN A 4 -0.53 6.56 -13.64
C ASN A 4 -1.81 5.90 -13.11
N LEU A 5 -2.40 6.44 -12.03
CA LEU A 5 -3.67 5.95 -11.49
C LEU A 5 -4.82 6.10 -12.49
N GLU A 6 -4.92 7.25 -13.14
CA GLU A 6 -5.90 7.48 -14.20
C GLU A 6 -5.74 6.49 -15.36
N SER A 7 -4.50 6.22 -15.77
CA SER A 7 -4.20 5.22 -16.80
C SER A 7 -4.63 3.82 -16.37
N GLN A 8 -4.32 3.41 -15.12
CA GLN A 8 -4.72 2.11 -14.56
C GLN A 8 -6.24 1.94 -14.50
N LEU A 9 -6.97 2.98 -14.07
CA LEU A 9 -8.43 2.96 -14.00
C LEU A 9 -9.06 2.91 -15.40
N LYS A 10 -8.52 3.68 -16.36
CA LYS A 10 -8.97 3.64 -17.76
C LYS A 10 -8.79 2.24 -18.38
N GLN A 11 -7.64 1.60 -18.16
CA GLN A 11 -7.38 0.24 -18.64
C GLN A 11 -8.35 -0.80 -18.07
N GLN A 12 -8.92 -0.53 -16.89
CA GLN A 12 -9.90 -1.39 -16.23
C GLN A 12 -11.36 -0.93 -16.41
N ASN A 13 -11.62 0.00 -17.33
CA ASN A 13 -12.94 0.59 -17.58
C ASN A 13 -13.61 1.15 -16.31
N ALA A 14 -12.81 1.73 -15.41
CA ALA A 14 -13.24 2.21 -14.09
C ALA A 14 -12.82 3.67 -13.83
N ALA A 15 -12.74 4.48 -14.89
CA ALA A 15 -12.30 5.87 -14.81
C ALA A 15 -13.21 6.74 -13.91
N ASP A 16 -14.49 6.37 -13.80
CA ASP A 16 -15.50 6.97 -12.91
C ASP A 16 -15.19 6.79 -11.41
N LYS A 17 -14.30 5.86 -11.06
CA LYS A 17 -13.93 5.58 -9.66
C LYS A 17 -12.74 6.40 -9.15
N LEU A 18 -12.23 7.35 -9.94
CA LEU A 18 -11.06 8.15 -9.57
C LEU A 18 -11.24 8.86 -8.20
N ASP A 19 -12.40 9.48 -7.97
CA ASP A 19 -12.68 10.17 -6.71
C ASP A 19 -12.67 9.23 -5.50
N GLN A 20 -13.17 8.01 -5.67
CA GLN A 20 -13.14 6.98 -4.62
C GLN A 20 -11.70 6.55 -4.32
N VAL A 21 -10.86 6.41 -5.36
CA VAL A 21 -9.44 6.09 -5.19
C VAL A 21 -8.71 7.22 -4.46
N LEU A 22 -8.95 8.48 -4.83
CA LEU A 22 -8.35 9.63 -4.16
C LEU A 22 -8.75 9.71 -2.68
N ALA A 23 -10.00 9.36 -2.35
CA ALA A 23 -10.48 9.27 -0.97
C ALA A 23 -9.86 8.08 -0.19
N GLU A 24 -9.50 7.00 -0.87
CA GLU A 24 -8.91 5.80 -0.26
C GLU A 24 -7.40 5.93 -0.01
N ILE A 25 -6.67 6.68 -0.85
CA ILE A 25 -5.22 6.95 -0.71
C ILE A 25 -4.81 7.40 0.70
N PRO A 26 -5.42 8.43 1.34
CA PRO A 26 -5.01 8.86 2.66
C PRO A 26 -5.21 7.77 3.73
N ARG A 27 -6.23 6.93 3.59
CA ARG A 27 -6.49 5.81 4.51
C ARG A 27 -5.44 4.72 4.36
N VAL A 28 -5.09 4.36 3.12
CA VAL A 28 -4.01 3.40 2.86
C VAL A 28 -2.67 3.94 3.36
N ARG A 29 -2.41 5.24 3.17
CA ARG A 29 -1.19 5.88 3.66
C ARG A 29 -1.10 5.83 5.19
N GLU A 30 -2.20 6.06 5.89
CA GLU A 30 -2.28 5.93 7.35
C GLU A 30 -2.03 4.48 7.79
N ASP A 31 -2.70 3.51 7.16
CA ASP A 31 -2.51 2.08 7.44
C ASP A 31 -1.06 1.60 7.21
N LEU A 32 -0.31 2.29 6.33
CA LEU A 32 1.10 2.06 6.06
C LEU A 32 2.03 3.00 6.85
N GLY A 33 1.58 3.56 7.96
CA GLY A 33 2.44 4.29 8.89
C GLY A 33 2.87 5.67 8.38
N PHE A 34 2.01 6.35 7.63
CA PHE A 34 2.21 7.69 7.08
C PHE A 34 3.44 7.86 6.17
N ILE A 35 3.83 6.81 5.45
CA ILE A 35 4.95 6.87 4.50
C ILE A 35 4.85 8.08 3.55
N PRO A 36 5.97 8.76 3.24
CA PRO A 36 5.97 9.85 2.26
C PRO A 36 5.51 9.35 0.89
N LEU A 37 4.66 10.11 0.21
CA LEU A 37 4.17 9.78 -1.13
C LEU A 37 5.16 10.27 -2.20
N VAL A 38 6.29 9.58 -2.31
CA VAL A 38 7.33 9.79 -3.31
C VAL A 38 7.56 8.51 -4.12
N THR A 39 8.34 8.51 -5.17
CA THR A 39 8.67 7.24 -5.85
C THR A 39 9.65 6.46 -4.98
N PRO A 40 9.45 5.14 -4.73
CA PRO A 40 8.40 4.26 -5.27
C PRO A 40 7.10 4.18 -4.43
N THR A 41 7.11 4.62 -3.17
CA THR A 41 6.02 4.44 -2.19
C THR A 41 4.66 4.99 -2.62
N SER A 42 4.63 6.11 -3.35
CA SER A 42 3.42 6.70 -3.93
C SER A 42 2.67 5.73 -4.85
N GLN A 43 3.39 4.91 -5.63
CA GLN A 43 2.76 3.89 -6.48
C GLN A 43 2.23 2.73 -5.65
N ILE A 44 2.95 2.31 -4.61
CA ILE A 44 2.51 1.24 -3.70
C ILE A 44 1.16 1.62 -3.05
N VAL A 45 1.08 2.81 -2.45
CA VAL A 45 -0.15 3.34 -1.85
C VAL A 45 -1.27 3.45 -2.89
N GLY A 46 -0.97 4.04 -4.05
CA GLY A 46 -1.95 4.24 -5.11
C GLY A 46 -2.52 2.94 -5.66
N THR A 47 -1.67 1.95 -5.95
CA THR A 47 -2.10 0.64 -6.46
C THR A 47 -2.94 -0.11 -5.44
N GLN A 48 -2.57 -0.09 -4.16
CA GLN A 48 -3.39 -0.71 -3.11
C GLN A 48 -4.76 0.00 -2.96
N ALA A 49 -4.80 1.33 -3.06
CA ALA A 49 -6.05 2.08 -3.04
C ALA A 49 -6.97 1.72 -4.21
N VAL A 50 -6.40 1.57 -5.42
CA VAL A 50 -7.14 1.08 -6.60
C VAL A 50 -7.70 -0.32 -6.35
N LEU A 51 -6.90 -1.25 -5.83
CA LEU A 51 -7.36 -2.61 -5.50
C LEU A 51 -8.53 -2.59 -4.52
N ASN A 52 -8.45 -1.79 -3.45
CA ASN A 52 -9.52 -1.67 -2.46
C ASN A 52 -10.83 -1.18 -3.10
N VAL A 53 -10.76 -0.17 -3.95
CA VAL A 53 -11.94 0.42 -4.64
C VAL A 53 -12.53 -0.52 -5.69
N LEU A 54 -11.68 -1.21 -6.46
CA LEU A 54 -12.16 -2.13 -7.51
C LEU A 54 -12.76 -3.41 -6.94
N THR A 55 -12.20 -3.92 -5.83
CA THR A 55 -12.71 -5.12 -5.17
C THR A 55 -13.92 -4.84 -4.27
N GLY A 56 -14.16 -3.58 -3.90
CA GLY A 56 -15.24 -3.15 -3.01
C GLY A 56 -15.00 -3.47 -1.53
N GLU A 57 -13.82 -3.98 -1.18
CA GLU A 57 -13.46 -4.41 0.17
C GLU A 57 -12.00 -4.06 0.45
N ARG A 58 -11.73 -3.30 1.53
CA ARG A 58 -10.38 -2.86 1.87
C ARG A 58 -9.48 -4.07 2.16
N TYR A 59 -8.34 -4.14 1.48
CA TYR A 59 -7.34 -5.18 1.66
C TYR A 59 -7.86 -6.60 1.44
N LYS A 60 -8.94 -6.80 0.67
CA LYS A 60 -9.34 -8.15 0.23
C LYS A 60 -8.15 -8.88 -0.39
N THR A 61 -7.46 -8.18 -1.30
CA THR A 61 -6.15 -8.53 -1.83
C THR A 61 -5.12 -7.50 -1.36
N ILE A 62 -3.99 -7.98 -0.83
CA ILE A 62 -2.86 -7.13 -0.45
C ILE A 62 -1.80 -7.24 -1.56
N ALA A 63 -1.44 -6.11 -2.17
CA ALA A 63 -0.38 -6.06 -3.17
C ALA A 63 0.96 -6.46 -2.56
N LYS A 64 1.82 -7.12 -3.35
CA LYS A 64 3.11 -7.64 -2.88
C LYS A 64 3.97 -6.56 -2.22
N GLU A 65 4.06 -5.40 -2.85
CA GLU A 65 4.86 -4.27 -2.38
C GLU A 65 4.26 -3.64 -1.11
N THR A 66 2.93 -3.69 -0.96
CA THR A 66 2.24 -3.27 0.28
C THR A 66 2.56 -4.23 1.42
N ALA A 67 2.56 -5.54 1.15
CA ALA A 67 2.99 -6.54 2.10
C ALA A 67 4.45 -6.35 2.50
N GLY A 68 5.35 -6.01 1.57
CA GLY A 68 6.75 -5.74 1.88
C GLY A 68 6.93 -4.53 2.81
N ILE A 69 6.15 -3.45 2.63
CA ILE A 69 6.15 -2.31 3.57
C ILE A 69 5.74 -2.78 4.97
N LEU A 70 4.64 -3.55 5.06
CA LEU A 70 4.13 -4.08 6.32
C LEU A 70 5.12 -5.03 7.01
N LYS A 71 5.88 -5.82 6.24
CA LYS A 71 6.94 -6.71 6.73
C LYS A 71 8.22 -5.99 7.12
N GLY A 72 8.37 -4.70 6.83
CA GLY A 72 9.59 -3.92 7.08
C GLY A 72 10.68 -4.07 6.02
N GLU A 73 10.40 -4.72 4.89
CA GLU A 73 11.37 -4.99 3.81
C GLU A 73 11.85 -3.70 3.11
N TYR A 74 11.08 -2.61 3.24
CA TYR A 74 11.43 -1.28 2.72
C TYR A 74 12.04 -0.37 3.80
N GLY A 75 12.23 -0.88 5.01
CA GLY A 75 12.73 -0.14 6.16
C GLY A 75 11.62 0.43 7.06
N ARG A 76 12.02 1.31 7.98
CA ARG A 76 11.14 1.84 9.03
C ARG A 76 10.18 2.90 8.50
N THR A 77 8.89 2.74 8.78
CA THR A 77 7.86 3.75 8.52
C THR A 77 7.91 4.90 9.54
N PRO A 78 7.46 6.13 9.19
CA PRO A 78 7.43 7.26 10.13
C PRO A 78 6.58 7.02 11.39
N ALA A 79 5.45 6.34 11.23
CA ALA A 79 4.55 5.91 12.30
C ALA A 79 4.35 4.39 12.26
N PRO A 80 3.86 3.77 13.33
CA PRO A 80 3.48 2.35 13.31
C PRO A 80 2.49 2.07 12.18
N VAL A 81 2.68 0.94 11.49
CA VAL A 81 1.71 0.44 10.51
C VAL A 81 0.49 -0.16 11.22
N ASN A 82 -0.58 -0.43 10.47
CA ASN A 82 -1.75 -1.12 10.98
C ASN A 82 -1.38 -2.54 11.45
N ALA A 83 -1.53 -2.80 12.76
CA ALA A 83 -1.10 -4.05 13.38
C ALA A 83 -1.84 -5.29 12.84
N ALA A 84 -3.13 -5.17 12.50
CA ALA A 84 -3.90 -6.30 11.97
C ALA A 84 -3.45 -6.67 10.55
N LEU A 85 -3.17 -5.67 9.71
CA LEU A 85 -2.62 -5.90 8.37
C LEU A 85 -1.21 -6.48 8.43
N GLN A 86 -0.37 -5.96 9.33
CA GLN A 86 0.98 -6.46 9.54
C GLN A 86 0.98 -7.91 9.99
N ALA A 87 0.20 -8.26 11.01
CA ALA A 87 0.06 -9.64 11.47
C ALA A 87 -0.41 -10.59 10.36
N ARG A 88 -1.38 -10.14 9.54
CA ARG A 88 -1.91 -10.92 8.42
C ARG A 88 -0.84 -11.25 7.37
N VAL A 89 0.06 -10.31 7.04
CA VAL A 89 1.11 -10.57 6.02
C VAL A 89 2.33 -11.29 6.58
N LEU A 90 2.55 -11.22 7.90
CA LEU A 90 3.67 -11.90 8.56
C LEU A 90 3.40 -13.39 8.78
N GLU A 91 2.14 -13.81 8.90
CA GLU A 91 1.75 -15.21 9.09
C GLU A 91 2.49 -15.90 10.26
N GLY A 92 2.74 -15.13 11.33
CA GLY A 92 3.45 -15.61 12.52
C GLY A 92 4.97 -15.36 12.51
N ALA A 93 5.53 -14.80 11.46
CA ALA A 93 6.91 -14.29 11.45
C ALA A 93 7.02 -12.93 12.16
N GLU A 94 8.26 -12.53 12.48
CA GLU A 94 8.56 -11.20 13.00
C GLU A 94 8.86 -10.21 11.86
N PRO A 95 8.50 -8.93 11.99
CA PRO A 95 8.84 -7.92 11.00
C PRO A 95 10.35 -7.66 10.96
N VAL A 96 10.86 -7.32 9.77
CA VAL A 96 12.23 -6.86 9.58
C VAL A 96 12.41 -5.51 10.29
N THR A 97 13.36 -5.45 11.22
CA THR A 97 13.66 -4.25 12.01
C THR A 97 15.07 -3.70 11.77
N CYS A 98 15.94 -4.43 11.09
CA CYS A 98 17.28 -3.99 10.69
C CYS A 98 17.25 -3.17 9.39
N ARG A 99 18.42 -2.72 8.92
CA ARG A 99 18.54 -2.14 7.59
C ARG A 99 18.31 -3.25 6.54
N PRO A 100 17.36 -3.12 5.59
CA PRO A 100 17.02 -4.22 4.68
C PRO A 100 18.19 -4.75 3.84
N ALA A 101 19.16 -3.89 3.50
CA ALA A 101 20.35 -4.27 2.74
C ALA A 101 21.30 -5.23 3.49
N ASP A 102 21.09 -5.44 4.80
CA ASP A 102 21.90 -6.37 5.59
C ASP A 102 21.45 -7.84 5.41
N LEU A 103 20.37 -8.07 4.64
CA LEU A 103 19.76 -9.39 4.37
C LEU A 103 19.97 -9.88 2.91
N LEU A 104 20.82 -9.19 2.13
CA LEU A 104 21.16 -9.52 0.74
C LEU A 104 22.52 -10.20 0.65
#